data_AF-A0A7C8ABQ6-F1
#
_entry.id   AF-A0A7C8ABQ6-F1
#
_cell.length_a   1.000
_cell.length_b   1.000
_cell.length_c   1.000
_cell.angle_alpha   90.00
_cell.angle_beta   90.00
_cell.angle_gamma   90.00
#
_symmetry.space_group_name_H-M   'P 1'
#
loop_
_entity.id
_entity.type
_entity.pdbx_description
1 polymer ?
#
loop_
_entity_poly.entity_id
_entity_poly.type
_entity_poly.pdbx_seq_one_letter_code
_entity_poly.pdbx_strand_id
1 'polypeptide(L)'
;MQYKIRCAIVFCSLTLICVCTCPQLGAASEKFYAVGTTKPEVKYLEEPSSQVPRELRRVAVEVFFDLVPTIMRFSMPCYPCMVTENGIHFSNGWTETYDPKASSSCEILWDKKARSARMWIESQNSARIIVRCRAAIADPDGRIAHNDIPSGSPYGKGDWTDEWYYIYPDGTHTRHVRIYSGVAGQSLTVTDETFGDVEPIREIPPNVVHEFQEDFIFGQKGHLPQDDIEVSPITLIMMDGRSKTICYKPYPDSFGIFDRANIKLINLKSEYRPFTICIPQGTENEPYRPEGELPHVFQTWLKGTNGGYATSLGHVLNWWHWRRTDNILEQVYLSGMTRAKDPREELLGLAQSWIRPPQVKMSGLEPKYKVQIYDPTQRAYILPCQDGPRKLELTLAEAARGDKQVFIENPTFVIQGWGNSRAEITLDGNKLAVGKDYRTGYEKVSGKSNLVIWLNLRSRKSAKITITPVSE
;
A
#
# COMPACT_ATOMS: atom_id res chain seq x y z
N MET A 1 -51.18 -34.41 73.77
CA MET A 1 -51.29 -33.19 74.61
C MET A 1 -50.00 -32.40 74.42
N GLN A 2 -50.12 -31.15 73.94
CA GLN A 2 -49.09 -30.11 73.77
C GLN A 2 -47.82 -30.45 72.95
N TYR A 3 -47.83 -30.01 71.69
CA TYR A 3 -46.63 -29.80 70.86
C TYR A 3 -45.97 -28.47 71.22
N LYS A 4 -44.65 -28.48 71.45
CA LYS A 4 -43.80 -27.29 71.49
C LYS A 4 -43.04 -27.14 70.18
N ILE A 5 -43.28 -26.01 69.53
CA ILE A 5 -42.72 -25.54 68.28
C ILE A 5 -41.29 -25.03 68.52
N ARG A 6 -40.33 -25.45 67.68
CA ARG A 6 -39.12 -24.67 67.40
C ARG A 6 -38.89 -24.66 65.89
N CYS A 7 -39.06 -23.48 65.31
CA CYS A 7 -38.75 -23.16 63.93
C CYS A 7 -37.25 -23.27 63.65
N ALA A 8 -36.89 -23.99 62.59
CA ALA A 8 -35.72 -23.72 61.79
C ALA A 8 -36.18 -23.76 60.32
N ILE A 9 -36.21 -22.59 59.70
CA ILE A 9 -36.60 -22.40 58.30
C ILE A 9 -35.38 -22.75 57.44
N VAL A 10 -35.51 -23.81 56.64
CA VAL A 10 -34.60 -24.13 55.54
C VAL A 10 -35.10 -23.38 54.31
N PHE A 11 -34.36 -22.39 53.85
CA PHE A 11 -34.62 -21.69 52.59
C PHE A 11 -34.22 -22.60 51.41
N CYS A 12 -35.22 -22.99 50.64
CA CYS A 12 -35.05 -23.67 49.36
C CYS A 12 -34.74 -22.60 48.29
N SER A 13 -33.53 -22.58 47.76
CA SER A 13 -33.13 -21.68 46.68
C SER A 13 -33.72 -22.16 45.34
N LEU A 14 -34.68 -21.40 44.81
CA LEU A 14 -35.10 -21.52 43.41
C LEU A 14 -33.97 -21.06 42.49
N THR A 15 -33.40 -21.97 41.71
CA THR A 15 -32.56 -21.62 40.57
C THR A 15 -33.46 -21.25 39.39
N LEU A 16 -33.57 -19.95 39.10
CA LEU A 16 -34.19 -19.45 37.89
C LEU A 16 -33.29 -19.84 36.70
N ILE A 17 -33.71 -20.81 35.89
CA ILE A 17 -33.09 -21.10 34.60
C ILE A 17 -33.54 -19.99 33.65
N CYS A 18 -32.73 -18.95 33.54
CA CYS A 18 -32.89 -17.96 32.48
C CYS A 18 -32.39 -18.61 31.18
N VAL A 19 -33.31 -19.15 30.38
CA VAL A 19 -33.04 -19.54 28.99
C VAL A 19 -32.92 -18.24 28.21
N CYS A 20 -31.74 -17.61 28.28
CA CYS A 20 -31.33 -16.63 27.30
C CYS A 20 -31.14 -17.41 26.00
N THR A 21 -32.12 -17.32 25.11
CA THR A 21 -31.96 -17.67 23.70
C THR A 21 -30.84 -16.81 23.15
N CYS A 22 -29.62 -17.34 23.19
CA CYS A 22 -28.49 -16.82 22.45
C CYS A 22 -28.96 -16.74 20.99
N PRO A 23 -28.96 -15.56 20.35
CA PRO A 23 -29.06 -15.53 18.90
C PRO A 23 -27.89 -16.37 18.43
N GLN A 24 -28.16 -17.45 17.70
CA GLN A 24 -27.14 -18.11 16.91
C GLN A 24 -26.39 -16.99 16.18
N LEU A 25 -25.12 -16.80 16.53
CA LEU A 25 -24.16 -16.06 15.73
C LEU A 25 -24.15 -16.77 14.37
N GLY A 26 -25.04 -16.33 13.48
CA GLY A 26 -24.98 -16.68 12.09
C GLY A 26 -23.60 -16.25 11.62
N ALA A 27 -22.87 -17.16 11.01
CA ALA A 27 -21.55 -16.91 10.45
C ALA A 27 -21.58 -15.61 9.64
N ALA A 28 -21.08 -14.52 10.22
CA ALA A 28 -20.81 -13.31 9.49
C ALA A 28 -19.67 -13.68 8.55
N SER A 29 -19.97 -13.87 7.26
CA SER A 29 -18.94 -14.13 6.27
C SER A 29 -17.89 -13.03 6.40
N GLU A 30 -16.69 -13.39 6.84
CA GLU A 30 -15.49 -12.55 6.80
C GLU A 30 -15.37 -12.05 5.35
N LYS A 31 -15.51 -10.75 5.14
CA LYS A 31 -15.51 -10.12 3.82
C LYS A 31 -14.23 -9.30 3.66
N PHE A 32 -13.79 -9.13 2.41
CA PHE A 32 -12.91 -8.03 2.02
C PHE A 32 -13.72 -6.74 1.97
N TYR A 33 -13.45 -5.79 2.87
CA TYR A 33 -14.14 -4.50 2.97
C TYR A 33 -13.30 -3.47 3.72
N ALA A 34 -13.71 -2.21 3.62
CA ALA A 34 -13.13 -1.06 4.27
C ALA A 34 -14.20 -0.28 5.03
N VAL A 35 -13.76 0.32 6.12
CA VAL A 35 -14.53 1.20 7.01
C VAL A 35 -13.84 2.55 7.04
N GLY A 36 -14.60 3.63 6.86
CA GLY A 36 -14.06 4.99 6.82
C GLY A 36 -15.00 5.96 6.13
N THR A 37 -14.56 7.20 5.96
CA THR A 37 -15.32 8.18 5.14
C THR A 37 -15.15 7.88 3.65
N THR A 38 -16.19 8.16 2.87
CA THR A 38 -16.19 8.09 1.39
C THR A 38 -15.98 9.45 0.74
N LYS A 39 -15.72 10.49 1.55
CA LYS A 39 -15.49 11.87 1.09
C LYS A 39 -14.21 12.43 1.69
N PRO A 40 -13.52 13.35 1.00
CA PRO A 40 -12.31 13.99 1.52
C PRO A 40 -12.63 15.04 2.60
N GLU A 41 -13.11 14.58 3.76
CA GLU A 41 -13.54 15.41 4.88
C GLU A 41 -12.37 16.05 5.63
N VAL A 42 -12.53 17.31 6.02
CA VAL A 42 -11.56 18.00 6.89
C VAL A 42 -11.73 17.50 8.33
N LYS A 43 -10.66 16.98 8.92
CA LYS A 43 -10.65 16.51 10.31
C LYS A 43 -9.43 17.04 11.05
N TYR A 44 -9.52 18.28 11.53
CA TYR A 44 -8.48 18.88 12.37
C TYR A 44 -8.23 18.01 13.61
N LEU A 45 -6.96 17.84 13.97
CA LEU A 45 -6.55 17.24 15.24
C LEU A 45 -6.50 18.32 16.32
N GLU A 46 -7.14 18.07 17.46
CA GLU A 46 -7.21 19.01 18.59
C GLU A 46 -5.82 19.23 19.22
N GLU A 47 -5.03 18.16 19.35
CA GLU A 47 -3.61 18.21 19.74
C GLU A 47 -2.73 17.87 18.53
N PRO A 48 -1.56 18.54 18.34
CA PRO A 48 -0.61 18.19 17.30
C PRO A 48 -0.19 16.71 17.45
N SER A 49 -0.25 15.95 16.37
CA SER A 49 0.35 14.63 16.33
C SER A 49 1.86 14.72 16.50
N SER A 50 2.42 13.84 17.32
CA SER A 50 3.86 13.55 17.33
C SER A 50 4.22 12.70 16.11
N GLN A 51 5.50 12.55 15.79
CA GLN A 51 5.92 11.66 14.70
C GLN A 51 5.72 10.16 15.06
N VAL A 52 5.42 9.85 16.34
CA VAL A 52 5.44 8.50 16.92
C VAL A 52 4.63 8.46 18.25
N PRO A 53 3.93 7.37 18.64
CA PRO A 53 2.89 6.58 17.99
C PRO A 53 1.52 6.87 18.68
N ARG A 54 1.22 8.14 19.00
CA ARG A 54 -0.14 8.57 19.41
C ARG A 54 -1.12 8.53 18.23
N GLU A 55 -0.62 8.42 17.01
CA GLU A 55 -1.27 8.78 15.75
C GLU A 55 -2.05 7.62 15.10
N LEU A 56 -1.72 6.37 15.45
CA LEU A 56 -2.53 5.21 15.11
C LEU A 56 -3.92 5.21 15.77
N ARG A 57 -4.22 6.19 16.64
CA ARG A 57 -5.52 6.29 17.32
C ARG A 57 -6.62 6.90 16.48
N ARG A 58 -6.30 7.77 15.51
CA ARG A 58 -7.33 8.39 14.65
C ARG A 58 -7.29 7.79 13.26
N VAL A 59 -7.87 6.60 13.16
CA VAL A 59 -8.06 5.87 11.91
C VAL A 59 -9.10 6.58 11.05
N ALA A 60 -8.70 6.98 9.84
CA ALA A 60 -9.60 7.57 8.85
C ALA A 60 -10.22 6.51 7.94
N VAL A 61 -9.42 5.53 7.53
CA VAL A 61 -9.84 4.36 6.76
C VAL A 61 -9.13 3.12 7.28
N GLU A 62 -9.83 2.00 7.35
CA GLU A 62 -9.25 0.69 7.62
C GLU A 62 -9.80 -0.31 6.61
N VAL A 63 -8.94 -1.18 6.10
CA VAL A 63 -9.25 -2.21 5.10
C VAL A 63 -8.96 -3.56 5.71
N PHE A 64 -9.97 -4.41 5.72
CA PHE A 64 -9.94 -5.77 6.23
C PHE A 64 -9.88 -6.76 5.07
N PHE A 65 -9.03 -7.77 5.20
CA PHE A 65 -8.90 -8.86 4.26
C PHE A 65 -9.54 -10.13 4.83
N ASP A 66 -10.11 -10.95 3.96
CA ASP A 66 -10.69 -12.25 4.29
C ASP A 66 -9.84 -13.42 3.78
N LEU A 67 -8.83 -13.15 2.94
CA LEU A 67 -7.88 -14.16 2.46
C LEU A 67 -6.57 -14.19 3.27
N VAL A 68 -6.28 -13.13 4.04
CA VAL A 68 -5.09 -12.99 4.87
C VAL A 68 -5.44 -12.31 6.20
N PRO A 69 -4.83 -12.70 7.34
CA PRO A 69 -5.14 -12.15 8.67
C PRO A 69 -4.39 -10.84 8.95
N THR A 70 -4.25 -10.00 7.94
CA THR A 70 -3.60 -8.69 8.04
C THR A 70 -4.63 -7.60 7.77
N ILE A 71 -4.27 -6.33 7.96
CA ILE A 71 -5.10 -5.19 7.57
C ILE A 71 -4.26 -4.10 6.92
N MET A 72 -4.91 -3.17 6.21
CA MET A 72 -4.31 -1.87 5.93
C MET A 72 -5.03 -0.78 6.72
N ARG A 73 -4.26 0.07 7.39
CA ARG A 73 -4.78 1.16 8.23
C ARG A 73 -4.26 2.50 7.73
N PHE A 74 -5.15 3.47 7.59
CA PHE A 74 -4.86 4.82 7.15
C PHE A 74 -5.19 5.78 8.29
N SER A 75 -4.19 6.17 9.07
CA SER A 75 -4.36 7.01 10.26
C SER A 75 -3.96 8.45 10.00
N MET A 76 -4.66 9.41 10.60
CA MET A 76 -4.31 10.83 10.46
C MET A 76 -3.01 11.17 11.22
N PRO A 77 -2.26 12.19 10.77
CA PRO A 77 -2.47 13.00 9.57
C PRO A 77 -2.27 12.25 8.24
N CYS A 78 -1.31 11.35 8.13
CA CYS A 78 -0.92 10.79 6.84
C CYS A 78 -0.21 9.43 6.97
N TYR A 79 -0.69 8.49 7.80
CA TYR A 79 -0.09 7.17 8.05
C TYR A 79 -0.84 5.99 7.41
N PRO A 80 -0.66 5.66 6.11
CA PRO A 80 -0.98 4.38 5.52
C PRO A 80 0.02 3.32 6.00
N CYS A 81 -0.48 2.28 6.64
CA CYS A 81 0.33 1.17 7.12
C CYS A 81 -0.28 -0.15 6.70
N MET A 82 0.56 -1.09 6.31
CA MET A 82 0.23 -2.49 6.40
C MET A 82 0.42 -2.91 7.86
N VAL A 83 -0.51 -3.69 8.41
CA VAL A 83 -0.46 -4.16 9.80
C VAL A 83 -0.45 -5.68 9.81
N THR A 84 0.59 -6.25 10.42
CA THR A 84 0.78 -7.71 10.50
C THR A 84 -0.26 -8.37 11.41
N GLU A 85 -0.32 -9.70 11.39
CA GLU A 85 -1.25 -10.48 12.21
C GLU A 85 -1.02 -10.30 13.73
N ASN A 86 0.20 -9.95 14.13
CA ASN A 86 0.56 -9.62 15.51
C ASN A 86 0.60 -8.10 15.79
N GLY A 87 0.14 -7.27 14.84
CA GLY A 87 -0.09 -5.84 15.04
C GLY A 87 1.14 -4.94 14.90
N ILE A 88 2.20 -5.38 14.22
CA ILE A 88 3.33 -4.52 13.85
C ILE A 88 2.91 -3.67 12.66
N HIS A 89 3.16 -2.37 12.73
CA HIS A 89 2.81 -1.42 11.69
C HIS A 89 4.02 -1.14 10.79
N PHE A 90 3.87 -1.34 9.49
CA PHE A 90 4.86 -0.99 8.48
C PHE A 90 4.29 0.01 7.47
N SER A 91 5.04 1.07 7.19
CA SER A 91 4.69 2.11 6.22
C SER A 91 5.77 2.21 5.16
N ASN A 92 5.35 2.40 3.91
CA ASN A 92 6.22 2.84 2.83
C ASN A 92 6.17 4.38 2.72
N GLY A 93 6.36 5.11 3.83
CA GLY A 93 6.23 6.59 3.94
C GLY A 93 7.24 7.35 3.05
N TRP A 94 7.50 8.64 3.19
CA TRP A 94 6.54 9.70 2.90
C TRP A 94 6.92 10.42 1.61
N THR A 95 6.05 11.30 1.11
CA THR A 95 6.51 12.34 0.18
C THR A 95 7.16 13.47 0.94
N GLU A 96 8.40 13.77 0.58
CA GLU A 96 9.27 14.77 1.21
C GLU A 96 9.91 15.67 0.16
N THR A 97 10.19 16.92 0.55
CA THR A 97 11.04 17.83 -0.23
C THR A 97 11.74 18.84 0.70
N TYR A 98 12.61 19.67 0.13
CA TYR A 98 13.32 20.72 0.83
C TYR A 98 13.05 22.06 0.17
N ASP A 99 12.68 23.06 0.97
CA ASP A 99 12.54 24.46 0.56
C ASP A 99 13.48 25.29 1.45
N PRO A 100 14.44 26.07 0.90
CA PRO A 100 15.32 26.93 1.69
C PRO A 100 14.60 27.95 2.59
N LYS A 101 13.30 28.20 2.34
CA LYS A 101 12.44 29.09 3.13
C LYS A 101 11.65 28.35 4.22
N ALA A 102 11.76 27.02 4.30
CA ALA A 102 11.14 26.20 5.33
C ALA A 102 11.99 26.15 6.60
N SER A 103 11.35 25.82 7.72
CA SER A 103 12.00 25.65 9.02
C SER A 103 12.80 24.34 9.13
N SER A 104 12.46 23.31 8.34
CA SER A 104 13.20 22.05 8.18
C SER A 104 12.83 21.39 6.84
N SER A 105 13.11 20.07 6.70
CA SER A 105 12.45 19.23 5.69
C SER A 105 10.94 19.47 5.64
N CYS A 106 10.38 19.42 4.44
CA CYS A 106 8.95 19.52 4.20
C CYS A 106 8.40 18.14 3.87
N GLU A 107 7.45 17.66 4.66
CA GLU A 107 6.93 16.30 4.59
C GLU A 107 5.44 16.31 4.87
N ILE A 108 4.72 15.32 4.36
CA ILE A 108 3.28 15.24 4.64
C ILE A 108 3.02 14.93 6.12
N LEU A 109 3.96 14.30 6.82
CA LEU A 109 3.85 13.98 8.25
C LEU A 109 3.91 15.22 9.14
N TRP A 110 4.47 16.31 8.63
CA TRP A 110 4.51 17.57 9.36
C TRP A 110 3.18 18.33 9.38
N ASP A 111 2.16 17.85 8.67
CA ASP A 111 0.78 18.30 8.89
C ASP A 111 0.21 17.76 10.21
N LYS A 112 0.86 18.07 11.34
CA LYS A 112 0.57 17.53 12.68
C LYS A 112 -0.87 17.76 13.13
N LYS A 113 -1.55 18.73 12.54
CA LYS A 113 -2.95 19.07 12.87
C LYS A 113 -3.94 18.57 11.83
N ALA A 114 -3.49 17.80 10.83
CA ALA A 114 -4.29 17.33 9.70
C ALA A 114 -5.06 18.47 8.98
N ARG A 115 -4.42 19.63 8.84
CA ARG A 115 -5.00 20.82 8.22
C ARG A 115 -5.31 20.56 6.74
N SER A 116 -4.38 19.91 6.05
CA SER A 116 -4.41 19.62 4.62
C SER A 116 -4.72 18.15 4.31
N ALA A 117 -4.29 17.23 5.19
CA ALA A 117 -4.34 15.81 4.92
C ALA A 117 -5.76 15.26 4.88
N ARG A 118 -6.07 14.45 3.88
CA ARG A 118 -7.37 13.78 3.66
C ARG A 118 -7.11 12.33 3.30
N MET A 119 -7.92 11.43 3.84
CA MET A 119 -7.93 10.01 3.50
C MET A 119 -9.37 9.53 3.40
N TRP A 120 -9.73 8.87 2.31
CA TRP A 120 -11.09 8.38 2.12
C TRP A 120 -11.13 7.16 1.19
N ILE A 121 -12.22 6.41 1.30
CA ILE A 121 -12.56 5.32 0.38
C ILE A 121 -13.08 5.98 -0.90
N GLU A 122 -12.27 5.99 -1.95
CA GLU A 122 -12.67 6.52 -3.27
C GLU A 122 -13.59 5.53 -4.00
N SER A 123 -13.32 4.24 -3.85
CA SER A 123 -14.17 3.17 -4.37
C SER A 123 -14.01 1.90 -3.52
N GLN A 124 -15.05 1.08 -3.47
CA GLN A 124 -15.01 -0.23 -2.83
C GLN A 124 -15.98 -1.19 -3.50
N ASN A 125 -15.50 -2.39 -3.74
CA ASN A 125 -16.29 -3.54 -4.13
C ASN A 125 -15.52 -4.83 -3.79
N SER A 126 -16.11 -6.00 -4.07
CA SER A 126 -15.50 -7.29 -3.71
C SER A 126 -14.22 -7.61 -4.49
N ALA A 127 -13.98 -6.99 -5.65
CA ALA A 127 -12.80 -7.23 -6.47
C ALA A 127 -11.62 -6.32 -6.12
N ARG A 128 -11.89 -5.08 -5.68
CA ARG A 128 -10.88 -4.08 -5.35
C ARG A 128 -11.44 -2.99 -4.45
N ILE A 129 -10.59 -2.45 -3.58
CA ILE A 129 -10.83 -1.23 -2.82
C ILE A 129 -9.80 -0.18 -3.27
N ILE A 130 -10.25 1.07 -3.41
CA ILE A 130 -9.38 2.21 -3.72
C ILE A 130 -9.47 3.18 -2.54
N VAL A 131 -8.35 3.37 -1.85
CA VAL A 131 -8.20 4.41 -0.83
C VAL A 131 -7.33 5.51 -1.41
N ARG A 132 -7.77 6.76 -1.27
CA ARG A 132 -7.01 7.92 -1.72
C ARG A 132 -6.57 8.76 -0.53
N CYS A 133 -5.30 9.15 -0.55
CA CYS A 133 -4.70 10.07 0.39
C CYS A 133 -4.29 11.35 -0.35
N ARG A 134 -4.49 12.51 0.28
CA ARG A 134 -4.06 13.81 -0.27
C ARG A 134 -3.54 14.67 0.86
N ALA A 135 -2.38 15.29 0.71
CA ALA A 135 -1.81 16.18 1.73
C ALA A 135 -0.93 17.27 1.10
N ALA A 136 -0.76 18.39 1.79
CA ALA A 136 0.29 19.35 1.45
C ALA A 136 1.63 18.85 1.99
N ILE A 137 2.71 19.10 1.26
CA ILE A 137 4.08 18.81 1.70
C ILE A 137 4.56 20.06 2.45
N ALA A 138 4.63 20.00 3.78
CA ALA A 138 4.81 21.17 4.62
C ALA A 138 5.91 20.95 5.66
N ASP A 139 6.44 22.05 6.20
CA ASP A 139 7.39 22.00 7.32
C ASP A 139 6.67 21.89 8.69
N PRO A 140 7.40 21.74 9.80
CA PRO A 140 6.82 21.65 11.15
C PRO A 140 5.95 22.85 11.57
N ASP A 141 6.19 24.04 11.01
CA ASP A 141 5.41 25.26 11.26
C ASP A 141 4.13 25.33 10.40
N GLY A 142 4.03 24.48 9.38
CA GLY A 142 2.91 24.34 8.45
C GLY A 142 3.05 25.21 7.21
N ARG A 143 4.25 25.70 6.89
CA ARG A 143 4.56 26.31 5.60
C ARG A 143 4.61 25.20 4.55
N ILE A 144 3.75 25.31 3.53
CA ILE A 144 3.79 24.42 2.36
C ILE A 144 5.05 24.77 1.53
N ALA A 145 5.82 23.75 1.15
CA ALA A 145 7.03 23.90 0.33
C ALA A 145 6.73 24.60 -1.01
N HIS A 146 7.67 25.43 -1.45
CA HIS A 146 7.64 26.09 -2.77
C HIS A 146 6.35 26.88 -3.04
N ASN A 147 5.69 27.40 -2.00
CA ASN A 147 4.40 28.08 -2.12
C ASN A 147 4.39 29.40 -2.91
N ASP A 148 5.58 29.90 -3.25
CA ASP A 148 5.81 31.03 -4.13
C ASP A 148 5.96 30.65 -5.61
N ILE A 149 6.07 29.35 -5.93
CA ILE A 149 6.20 28.83 -7.29
C ILE A 149 4.88 28.15 -7.69
N PRO A 150 4.30 28.47 -8.86
CA PRO A 150 3.07 27.82 -9.32
C PRO A 150 3.27 26.32 -9.59
N SER A 151 2.66 25.46 -8.77
CA SER A 151 2.71 23.99 -8.95
C SER A 151 1.65 23.45 -9.93
N GLY A 152 0.63 24.24 -10.24
CA GLY A 152 -0.56 23.74 -10.95
C GLY A 152 -1.36 22.72 -10.14
N SER A 153 -1.11 22.61 -8.84
CA SER A 153 -1.90 21.78 -7.93
C SER A 153 -3.37 22.24 -7.93
N PRO A 154 -4.34 21.30 -8.00
CA PRO A 154 -5.75 21.64 -7.87
C PRO A 154 -6.16 22.01 -6.43
N TYR A 155 -5.24 21.94 -5.46
CA TYR A 155 -5.53 22.10 -4.03
C TYR A 155 -5.05 23.42 -3.43
N GLY A 156 -4.20 24.16 -4.14
CA GLY A 156 -3.65 25.43 -3.67
C GLY A 156 -2.23 25.66 -4.14
N LYS A 157 -1.59 26.67 -3.54
CA LYS A 157 -0.17 27.00 -3.81
C LYS A 157 0.76 25.98 -3.16
N GLY A 158 1.99 25.90 -3.70
CA GLY A 158 3.06 25.05 -3.21
C GLY A 158 2.88 23.59 -3.56
N ASP A 159 3.61 22.73 -2.86
CA ASP A 159 3.72 21.32 -3.19
C ASP A 159 2.66 20.47 -2.49
N TRP A 160 2.04 19.58 -3.27
CA TRP A 160 0.95 18.73 -2.82
C TRP A 160 1.15 17.30 -3.30
N THR A 161 0.80 16.33 -2.45
CA THR A 161 0.73 14.92 -2.83
C THR A 161 -0.71 14.45 -3.02
N ASP A 162 -0.92 13.59 -4.00
CA ASP A 162 -2.04 12.67 -4.12
C ASP A 162 -1.50 11.24 -4.19
N GLU A 163 -2.02 10.35 -3.36
CA GLU A 163 -1.68 8.93 -3.37
C GLU A 163 -2.92 8.07 -3.56
N TRP A 164 -2.85 7.10 -4.49
CA TRP A 164 -3.87 6.08 -4.69
C TRP A 164 -3.34 4.73 -4.24
N TYR A 165 -4.12 4.06 -3.39
CA TYR A 165 -3.89 2.70 -2.95
C TYR A 165 -4.94 1.81 -3.61
N TYR A 166 -4.53 1.05 -4.62
CA TYR A 166 -5.39 0.05 -5.28
C TYR A 166 -5.18 -1.29 -4.60
N ILE A 167 -6.12 -1.67 -3.74
CA ILE A 167 -5.98 -2.77 -2.77
C ILE A 167 -6.79 -3.97 -3.24
N TYR A 168 -6.18 -5.16 -3.19
CA TYR A 168 -6.71 -6.40 -3.70
C TYR A 168 -7.04 -7.42 -2.59
N PRO A 169 -7.96 -8.37 -2.85
CA PRO A 169 -8.37 -9.38 -1.87
C PRO A 169 -7.24 -10.22 -1.26
N ASP A 170 -6.13 -10.40 -1.99
CA ASP A 170 -4.97 -11.18 -1.55
C ASP A 170 -4.00 -10.43 -0.63
N GLY A 171 -4.33 -9.19 -0.23
CA GLY A 171 -3.46 -8.35 0.59
C GLY A 171 -2.42 -7.56 -0.18
N THR A 172 -2.34 -7.73 -1.51
CA THR A 172 -1.46 -6.91 -2.35
C THR A 172 -2.12 -5.58 -2.69
N HIS A 173 -1.30 -4.54 -2.90
CA HIS A 173 -1.78 -3.26 -3.37
C HIS A 173 -0.72 -2.51 -4.15
N THR A 174 -1.13 -1.66 -5.08
CA THR A 174 -0.23 -0.64 -5.62
C THR A 174 -0.37 0.65 -4.85
N ARG A 175 0.75 1.34 -4.61
CA ARG A 175 0.81 2.73 -4.14
C ARG A 175 1.26 3.58 -5.32
N HIS A 176 0.34 4.35 -5.89
CA HIS A 176 0.62 5.33 -6.94
C HIS A 176 0.64 6.72 -6.31
N VAL A 177 1.80 7.35 -6.31
CA VAL A 177 2.06 8.65 -5.71
C VAL A 177 2.21 9.68 -6.81
N ARG A 178 1.58 10.84 -6.65
CA ARG A 178 1.75 12.02 -7.50
C ARG A 178 2.08 13.22 -6.64
N ILE A 179 3.18 13.89 -6.95
CA ILE A 179 3.51 15.22 -6.40
C ILE A 179 3.23 16.27 -7.46
N TYR A 180 2.44 17.28 -7.09
CA TYR A 180 2.31 18.55 -7.81
C TYR A 180 3.34 19.50 -7.24
N SER A 181 4.30 19.95 -8.04
CA SER A 181 5.35 20.88 -7.60
C SER A 181 5.75 21.81 -8.71
N GLY A 182 5.96 23.10 -8.42
CA GLY A 182 6.42 24.07 -9.41
C GLY A 182 7.86 23.84 -9.87
N VAL A 183 8.57 22.95 -9.18
CA VAL A 183 9.97 22.59 -9.41
C VAL A 183 10.14 21.11 -9.75
N ALA A 184 9.06 20.40 -10.07
CA ALA A 184 9.09 19.00 -10.49
C ALA A 184 10.05 18.75 -11.66
N GLY A 185 10.07 19.67 -12.65
CA GLY A 185 10.99 19.64 -13.79
C GLY A 185 12.47 19.70 -13.40
N GLN A 186 12.81 20.11 -12.17
CA GLN A 186 14.18 20.27 -11.65
C GLN A 186 14.52 19.26 -10.54
N SER A 187 13.59 18.38 -10.17
CA SER A 187 13.80 17.42 -9.08
C SER A 187 14.98 16.49 -9.33
N LEU A 188 15.86 16.40 -8.35
CA LEU A 188 16.80 15.33 -8.08
C LEU A 188 16.15 14.30 -7.15
N THR A 189 16.88 13.22 -6.87
CA THR A 189 16.34 12.01 -6.25
C THR A 189 17.11 11.56 -5.00
N VAL A 190 18.03 12.38 -4.45
CA VAL A 190 18.82 12.05 -3.24
C VAL A 190 18.80 13.20 -2.25
N THR A 191 18.53 12.91 -0.98
CA THR A 191 18.31 13.87 0.11
C THR A 191 19.39 13.90 1.18
N ASP A 192 20.50 13.17 1.05
CA ASP A 192 21.45 13.15 2.17
C ASP A 192 22.16 14.49 2.40
N GLU A 193 22.05 14.95 3.64
CA GLU A 193 22.99 15.84 4.31
C GLU A 193 24.38 15.17 4.29
N THR A 194 25.33 15.78 3.57
CA THR A 194 26.74 15.39 3.43
C THR A 194 27.03 14.04 2.76
N PHE A 195 27.48 14.09 1.49
CA PHE A 195 28.07 12.97 0.77
C PHE A 195 29.60 13.03 0.90
N GLY A 196 30.15 12.52 2.01
CA GLY A 196 31.59 12.64 2.29
C GLY A 196 32.05 14.11 2.35
N ASP A 197 33.15 14.45 1.67
CA ASP A 197 33.67 15.83 1.59
C ASP A 197 32.93 16.72 0.57
N VAL A 198 31.78 16.30 0.05
CA VAL A 198 30.99 17.07 -0.93
C VAL A 198 29.93 17.89 -0.20
N GLU A 199 30.00 19.21 -0.38
CA GLU A 199 28.99 20.18 0.09
C GLU A 199 27.57 19.71 -0.31
N PRO A 200 26.59 19.77 0.60
CA PRO A 200 25.22 19.39 0.31
C PRO A 200 24.71 20.08 -0.96
N ILE A 201 23.95 19.36 -1.80
CA ILE A 201 23.27 19.92 -2.98
C ILE A 201 22.10 20.84 -2.56
N ARG A 202 22.18 21.47 -1.39
CA ARG A 202 21.20 22.42 -0.84
C ARG A 202 21.39 23.83 -1.40
N GLU A 203 22.59 24.17 -1.89
CA GLU A 203 22.95 25.57 -2.17
C GLU A 203 23.04 25.95 -3.65
N ILE A 204 22.76 25.04 -4.59
CA ILE A 204 22.76 25.37 -6.02
C ILE A 204 21.34 25.20 -6.60
N PRO A 205 20.52 26.28 -6.60
CA PRO A 205 19.43 26.40 -7.56
C PRO A 205 19.98 26.04 -8.96
N PRO A 206 19.36 25.09 -9.68
CA PRO A 206 17.96 24.70 -9.59
C PRO A 206 17.63 23.37 -8.87
N ASN A 207 18.58 22.71 -8.21
CA ASN A 207 18.36 21.33 -7.77
C ASN A 207 17.49 21.24 -6.49
N VAL A 208 16.28 20.70 -6.60
CA VAL A 208 15.37 20.35 -5.48
C VAL A 208 15.27 18.83 -5.38
N VAL A 209 14.96 18.25 -4.23
CA VAL A 209 14.77 16.78 -4.12
C VAL A 209 13.34 16.46 -3.76
N HIS A 210 12.80 15.38 -4.32
CA HIS A 210 11.54 14.80 -3.87
C HIS A 210 11.71 13.34 -3.54
N GLU A 211 11.45 12.96 -2.29
CA GLU A 211 11.36 11.56 -1.91
C GLU A 211 9.94 11.04 -2.02
N PHE A 212 9.85 9.72 -2.14
CA PHE A 212 8.59 9.01 -2.29
C PHE A 212 8.49 7.81 -1.35
N GLN A 213 9.60 7.23 -0.89
CA GLN A 213 9.58 5.97 -0.17
C GLN A 213 10.68 5.84 0.89
N GLU A 214 10.23 5.56 2.11
CA GLU A 214 11.01 5.24 3.29
C GLU A 214 10.39 4.01 3.99
N ASP A 215 11.21 3.12 4.51
CA ASP A 215 10.81 1.87 5.19
C ASP A 215 10.64 2.09 6.68
N PHE A 216 9.43 2.51 7.07
CA PHE A 216 9.16 2.92 8.44
C PHE A 216 8.38 1.87 9.23
N ILE A 217 8.79 1.59 10.47
CA ILE A 217 8.13 0.67 11.38
C ILE A 217 7.68 1.43 12.62
N PHE A 218 6.44 1.20 13.03
CA PHE A 218 5.90 1.68 14.29
C PHE A 218 5.64 0.51 15.23
N GLY A 219 6.39 0.47 16.32
CA GLY A 219 6.29 -0.54 17.37
C GLY A 219 5.13 -0.32 18.31
N GLN A 220 4.64 -1.41 18.89
CA GLN A 220 3.59 -1.34 19.89
C GLN A 220 4.08 -0.75 21.21
N LYS A 221 3.12 -0.34 22.04
CA LYS A 221 3.39 0.17 23.38
C LYS A 221 4.16 -0.86 24.21
N GLY A 222 5.35 -0.49 24.68
CA GLY A 222 6.19 -1.33 25.54
C GLY A 222 7.16 -2.24 24.79
N HIS A 223 7.12 -2.26 23.46
CA HIS A 223 8.12 -2.94 22.64
C HIS A 223 9.31 -2.00 22.36
N LEU A 224 10.47 -2.61 22.17
CA LEU A 224 11.66 -2.02 21.57
C LEU A 224 11.83 -2.57 20.14
N PRO A 225 12.61 -1.90 19.26
CA PRO A 225 12.78 -2.36 17.88
C PRO A 225 13.20 -3.83 17.75
N GLN A 226 14.09 -4.31 18.62
CA GLN A 226 14.53 -5.71 18.60
C GLN A 226 13.46 -6.73 19.02
N ASP A 227 12.33 -6.31 19.59
CA ASP A 227 11.22 -7.21 19.90
C ASP A 227 10.40 -7.54 18.64
N ASP A 228 10.38 -6.62 17.68
CA ASP A 228 9.52 -6.64 16.50
C ASP A 228 10.29 -6.85 15.18
N ILE A 229 11.60 -6.55 15.14
CA ILE A 229 12.42 -6.52 13.91
C ILE A 229 13.62 -7.47 14.05
N GLU A 230 13.92 -8.22 13.00
CA GLU A 230 15.13 -9.04 12.93
C GLU A 230 16.40 -8.18 12.76
N VAL A 231 17.52 -8.59 13.38
CA VAL A 231 18.82 -7.89 13.24
C VAL A 231 19.30 -7.79 11.79
N SER A 232 18.81 -8.69 10.94
CA SER A 232 18.96 -8.59 9.49
C SER A 232 17.63 -8.17 8.86
N PRO A 233 17.23 -6.90 8.96
CA PRO A 233 15.85 -6.45 8.77
C PRO A 233 15.42 -6.40 7.30
N ILE A 234 16.35 -6.44 6.34
CA ILE A 234 16.04 -6.30 4.92
C ILE A 234 16.57 -7.50 4.14
N THR A 235 15.72 -8.10 3.31
CA THR A 235 16.13 -9.01 2.23
C THR A 235 15.89 -8.34 0.88
N LEU A 236 16.95 -8.21 0.09
CA LEU A 236 16.95 -7.60 -1.25
C LEU A 236 17.00 -8.71 -2.30
N ILE A 237 16.15 -8.62 -3.32
CA ILE A 237 16.05 -9.59 -4.42
C ILE A 237 16.09 -8.85 -5.76
N MET A 238 16.93 -9.32 -6.68
CA MET A 238 17.02 -8.81 -8.06
C MET A 238 16.14 -9.62 -9.00
N MET A 239 15.72 -9.03 -10.13
CA MET A 239 14.94 -9.73 -11.16
C MET A 239 15.61 -10.98 -11.75
N ASP A 240 16.94 -11.13 -11.63
CA ASP A 240 17.69 -12.31 -12.05
C ASP A 240 17.70 -13.46 -11.02
N GLY A 241 17.07 -13.24 -9.86
CA GLY A 241 16.93 -14.21 -8.78
C GLY A 241 18.03 -14.18 -7.73
N ARG A 242 19.10 -13.38 -7.90
CA ARG A 242 20.08 -13.15 -6.83
C ARG A 242 19.41 -12.43 -5.67
N SER A 243 19.78 -12.82 -4.45
CA SER A 243 19.22 -12.25 -3.23
C SER A 243 20.26 -12.10 -2.12
N LYS A 244 20.09 -11.12 -1.23
CA LYS A 244 20.90 -10.95 -0.03
C LYS A 244 20.07 -10.43 1.13
N THR A 245 20.22 -11.04 2.29
CA THR A 245 19.70 -10.52 3.56
C THR A 245 20.79 -9.70 4.22
N ILE A 246 20.48 -8.43 4.54
CA ILE A 246 21.42 -7.43 5.05
C ILE A 246 21.38 -7.44 6.57
N CYS A 247 22.54 -7.65 7.21
CA CYS A 247 22.71 -7.54 8.66
C CYS A 247 22.98 -6.08 9.05
N TYR A 248 22.33 -5.58 10.10
CA TYR A 248 22.53 -4.23 10.64
C TYR A 248 23.49 -4.21 11.84
N LYS A 249 24.23 -5.30 12.04
CA LYS A 249 25.28 -5.42 13.05
C LYS A 249 26.56 -6.00 12.42
N PRO A 250 27.59 -5.18 12.12
CA PRO A 250 27.61 -3.71 12.22
C PRO A 250 26.60 -3.06 11.26
N TYR A 251 26.26 -1.80 11.53
CA TYR A 251 25.35 -1.04 10.69
C TYR A 251 25.94 -0.88 9.27
N PRO A 252 25.16 -1.12 8.20
CA PRO A 252 25.69 -1.08 6.84
C PRO A 252 25.89 0.36 6.37
N ASP A 253 27.02 0.63 5.72
CA ASP A 253 27.23 1.90 5.00
C ASP A 253 26.51 1.93 3.64
N SER A 254 26.26 0.75 3.06
CA SER A 254 25.48 0.50 1.83
C SER A 254 25.04 -0.96 1.74
N PHE A 255 24.18 -1.31 0.78
CA PHE A 255 23.87 -2.72 0.45
C PHE A 255 24.72 -3.26 -0.71
N GLY A 256 25.58 -2.42 -1.30
CA GLY A 256 26.60 -2.77 -2.29
C GLY A 256 25.97 -3.15 -3.62
N ILE A 257 26.33 -4.29 -4.19
CA ILE A 257 25.73 -4.70 -5.48
C ILE A 257 24.19 -4.83 -5.40
N PHE A 258 23.64 -5.02 -4.20
CA PHE A 258 22.20 -5.17 -3.97
C PHE A 258 21.45 -3.85 -3.81
N ASP A 259 22.12 -2.69 -3.83
CA ASP A 259 21.44 -1.39 -3.81
C ASP A 259 20.46 -1.27 -4.99
N ARG A 260 20.74 -1.92 -6.12
CA ARG A 260 19.85 -1.93 -7.31
C ARG A 260 18.77 -3.01 -7.31
N ALA A 261 18.58 -3.72 -6.20
CA ALA A 261 17.49 -4.69 -6.09
C ALA A 261 16.14 -3.98 -6.17
N ASN A 262 15.20 -4.50 -6.93
CA ASN A 262 13.88 -3.86 -7.08
C ASN A 262 12.79 -4.57 -6.30
N ILE A 263 13.14 -5.58 -5.50
CA ILE A 263 12.26 -6.29 -4.58
C ILE A 263 12.90 -6.21 -3.20
N LYS A 264 12.21 -5.58 -2.26
CA LYS A 264 12.64 -5.41 -0.87
C LYS A 264 11.64 -6.11 0.04
N LEU A 265 12.11 -6.97 0.94
CA LEU A 265 11.32 -7.63 1.97
C LEU A 265 11.82 -7.18 3.34
N ILE A 266 10.89 -6.82 4.22
CA ILE A 266 11.16 -6.41 5.60
C ILE A 266 10.98 -7.63 6.52
N ASN A 267 12.07 -8.04 7.16
CA ASN A 267 12.12 -9.17 8.08
C ASN A 267 11.67 -8.74 9.47
N LEU A 268 10.35 -8.66 9.64
CA LEU A 268 9.71 -8.52 10.94
C LEU A 268 9.61 -9.87 11.66
N LYS A 269 9.50 -9.83 12.99
CA LYS A 269 9.16 -10.96 13.85
C LYS A 269 7.65 -11.21 13.84
N SER A 270 7.12 -11.42 12.64
CA SER A 270 5.73 -11.74 12.33
C SER A 270 5.68 -12.88 11.32
N GLU A 271 4.56 -13.60 11.25
CA GLU A 271 4.33 -14.61 10.21
C GLU A 271 4.23 -13.95 8.83
N TYR A 272 3.52 -12.82 8.73
CA TYR A 272 3.38 -12.05 7.49
C TYR A 272 4.41 -10.93 7.45
N ARG A 273 5.29 -10.98 6.45
CA ARG A 273 6.42 -10.05 6.27
C ARG A 273 6.15 -9.08 5.13
N PRO A 274 6.22 -7.75 5.35
CA PRO A 274 5.98 -6.78 4.30
C PRO A 274 7.01 -6.82 3.19
N PHE A 275 6.58 -6.55 1.96
CA PHE A 275 7.46 -6.35 0.82
C PHE A 275 7.05 -5.12 0.00
N THR A 276 8.02 -4.60 -0.74
CA THR A 276 7.86 -3.55 -1.75
C THR A 276 8.59 -3.96 -3.02
N ILE A 277 7.90 -3.87 -4.15
CA ILE A 277 8.43 -4.10 -5.49
C ILE A 277 8.40 -2.78 -6.25
N CYS A 278 9.53 -2.41 -6.83
CA CYS A 278 9.74 -1.20 -7.60
C CYS A 278 9.96 -1.55 -9.07
N ILE A 279 9.71 -0.57 -9.95
CA ILE A 279 10.15 -0.64 -11.34
C ILE A 279 11.70 -0.60 -11.33
N PRO A 280 12.40 -1.63 -11.87
CA PRO A 280 13.83 -1.81 -11.64
C PRO A 280 14.69 -0.69 -12.25
N GLN A 281 14.19 -0.07 -13.31
CA GLN A 281 14.84 1.05 -13.96
C GLN A 281 14.98 2.25 -13.00
N GLY A 282 16.23 2.62 -12.70
CA GLY A 282 16.53 3.75 -11.82
C GLY A 282 16.23 3.50 -10.33
N THR A 283 15.94 2.27 -9.90
CA THR A 283 15.75 1.98 -8.47
C THR A 283 17.09 1.78 -7.76
N GLU A 284 17.22 2.43 -6.61
CA GLU A 284 18.32 2.25 -5.68
C GLU A 284 17.80 2.21 -4.24
N ASN A 285 18.36 1.34 -3.41
CA ASN A 285 18.00 1.18 -2.00
C ASN A 285 19.21 1.55 -1.18
N GLU A 286 18.99 2.25 -0.08
CA GLU A 286 20.05 2.64 0.83
C GLU A 286 19.60 2.44 2.28
N PRO A 287 20.54 2.15 3.19
CA PRO A 287 20.23 2.11 4.62
C PRO A 287 19.97 3.53 5.13
N TYR A 288 19.06 3.65 6.11
CA TYR A 288 18.85 4.93 6.79
C TYR A 288 20.14 5.33 7.52
N ARG A 289 20.59 6.58 7.39
CA ARG A 289 21.82 7.07 8.03
C ARG A 289 21.59 7.33 9.52
N PRO A 290 22.35 6.70 10.44
CA PRO A 290 22.25 7.02 11.86
C PRO A 290 22.57 8.48 12.14
N GLU A 291 21.73 9.16 12.93
CA GLU A 291 21.93 10.56 13.32
C GLU A 291 22.92 10.73 14.50
N GLY A 292 23.47 9.62 15.00
CA GLY A 292 24.37 9.60 16.14
C GLY A 292 24.62 8.19 16.66
N GLU A 293 24.97 8.06 17.94
CA GLU A 293 25.07 6.76 18.58
C GLU A 293 23.72 6.07 18.57
N LEU A 294 23.69 4.85 18.04
CA LEU A 294 22.47 4.08 17.94
C LEU A 294 22.04 3.55 19.32
N PRO A 295 20.89 3.98 19.87
CA PRO A 295 20.39 3.46 21.14
C PRO A 295 19.93 1.99 21.03
N HIS A 296 19.66 1.53 19.80
CA HIS A 296 19.26 0.17 19.44
C HIS A 296 20.06 -0.30 18.21
N VAL A 297 19.67 -1.41 17.57
CA VAL A 297 20.31 -1.84 16.31
C VAL A 297 20.00 -0.88 15.15
N PHE A 298 18.91 -0.13 15.25
CA PHE A 298 18.38 0.75 14.20
C PHE A 298 18.28 2.20 14.70
N GLN A 299 18.31 3.17 13.77
CA GLN A 299 17.92 4.55 14.10
C GLN A 299 16.50 4.53 14.66
N THR A 300 16.31 4.99 15.89
CA THR A 300 15.05 4.81 16.61
C THR A 300 14.64 6.07 17.35
N TRP A 301 13.40 6.48 17.15
CA TRP A 301 12.78 7.58 17.90
C TRP A 301 11.80 6.98 18.93
N LEU A 302 12.22 6.95 20.20
CA LEU A 302 11.43 6.41 21.32
C LEU A 302 10.49 7.44 21.91
N LYS A 303 9.35 6.98 22.46
CA LYS A 303 8.45 7.82 23.26
C LYS A 303 8.48 7.45 24.74
N GLY A 304 9.46 7.98 25.47
CA GLY A 304 9.59 7.73 26.90
C GLY A 304 9.67 6.23 27.25
N THR A 305 9.55 5.88 28.52
CA THR A 305 9.79 4.50 28.97
C THR A 305 8.71 3.48 28.58
N ASN A 306 7.58 3.91 28.02
CA ASN A 306 6.39 3.07 27.81
C ASN A 306 5.56 3.43 26.57
N GLY A 307 6.09 4.19 25.61
CA GLY A 307 5.30 4.75 24.51
C GLY A 307 5.36 4.00 23.19
N GLY A 308 6.19 2.96 23.06
CA GLY A 308 6.52 2.32 21.77
C GLY A 308 7.66 3.06 21.04
N TYR A 309 7.89 2.69 19.78
CA TYR A 309 9.00 3.23 18.98
C TYR A 309 8.60 3.51 17.52
N ALA A 310 9.40 4.34 16.87
CA ALA A 310 9.48 4.46 15.43
C ALA A 310 10.91 4.18 14.98
N THR A 311 11.07 3.61 13.81
CA THR A 311 12.37 3.41 13.20
C THR A 311 12.23 3.42 11.69
N SER A 312 13.27 3.91 11.03
CA SER A 312 13.44 3.79 9.59
C SER A 312 14.57 2.82 9.31
N LEU A 313 14.34 1.89 8.38
CA LEU A 313 15.37 0.96 7.94
C LEU A 313 16.14 1.50 6.74
N GLY A 314 15.53 2.37 5.94
CA GLY A 314 16.16 2.93 4.75
C GLY A 314 15.17 3.44 3.72
N HIS A 315 15.71 3.85 2.58
CA HIS A 315 14.96 4.51 1.52
C HIS A 315 14.91 3.64 0.26
N VAL A 316 13.95 3.93 -0.61
CA VAL A 316 14.03 3.58 -2.04
C VAL A 316 14.05 4.85 -2.85
N LEU A 317 15.17 5.07 -3.52
CA LEU A 317 15.36 6.11 -4.49
C LEU A 317 14.90 5.61 -5.87
N ASN A 318 14.28 6.50 -6.64
CA ASN A 318 13.97 6.24 -8.05
C ASN A 318 14.46 7.38 -8.94
N TRP A 319 15.59 7.16 -9.61
CA TRP A 319 16.29 8.14 -10.45
C TRP A 319 15.50 8.62 -11.67
N TRP A 320 14.52 7.84 -12.16
CA TRP A 320 13.82 8.15 -13.42
C TRP A 320 12.39 8.64 -13.23
N HIS A 321 11.81 8.39 -12.04
CA HIS A 321 10.39 8.52 -11.74
C HIS A 321 9.51 7.70 -12.71
N TRP A 322 8.32 7.30 -12.28
CA TRP A 322 7.34 6.69 -13.17
C TRP A 322 6.91 7.68 -14.27
N ARG A 323 6.74 8.94 -13.89
CA ARG A 323 6.46 10.04 -14.81
C ARG A 323 7.03 11.34 -14.26
N ARG A 324 7.58 12.16 -15.14
CA ARG A 324 8.02 13.53 -14.85
C ARG A 324 7.55 14.48 -15.94
N THR A 325 7.06 15.63 -15.51
CA THR A 325 6.75 16.79 -16.35
C THR A 325 7.27 18.04 -15.63
N ASP A 326 7.03 19.22 -16.19
CA ASP A 326 7.45 20.48 -15.56
C ASP A 326 6.86 20.67 -14.16
N ASN A 327 5.65 20.13 -13.90
CA ASN A 327 4.92 20.36 -12.66
C ASN A 327 4.37 19.12 -11.94
N ILE A 328 4.68 17.93 -12.45
CA ILE A 328 4.21 16.66 -11.89
C ILE A 328 5.38 15.67 -11.82
N LEU A 329 5.52 15.02 -10.66
CA LEU A 329 6.29 13.80 -10.46
C LEU A 329 5.32 12.68 -10.07
N GLU A 330 5.53 11.49 -10.62
CA GLU A 330 4.79 10.30 -10.21
C GLU A 330 5.74 9.16 -9.90
N GLN A 331 5.35 8.33 -8.92
CA GLN A 331 6.02 7.07 -8.66
C GLN A 331 5.00 5.97 -8.34
N VAL A 332 5.36 4.72 -8.64
CA VAL A 332 4.53 3.55 -8.40
C VAL A 332 5.30 2.45 -7.69
N TYR A 333 4.67 1.84 -6.69
CA TYR A 333 5.16 0.69 -5.95
C TYR A 333 4.08 -0.40 -5.92
N LEU A 334 4.50 -1.67 -5.91
CA LEU A 334 3.64 -2.81 -5.59
C LEU A 334 4.06 -3.37 -4.24
N SER A 335 3.15 -3.36 -3.28
CA SER A 335 3.43 -3.79 -1.91
C SER A 335 2.41 -4.82 -1.43
N GLY A 336 2.75 -5.49 -0.34
CA GLY A 336 1.90 -6.49 0.31
C GLY A 336 2.67 -7.18 1.43
N MET A 337 2.14 -8.32 1.89
CA MET A 337 2.87 -9.17 2.83
C MET A 337 2.93 -10.62 2.33
N THR A 338 3.99 -11.32 2.67
CA THR A 338 4.17 -12.75 2.38
C THR A 338 4.47 -13.54 3.65
N ARG A 339 3.90 -14.74 3.73
CA ARG A 339 4.21 -15.74 4.77
C ARG A 339 5.14 -16.84 4.27
N ALA A 340 5.59 -16.78 3.02
CA ALA A 340 6.46 -17.79 2.45
C ALA A 340 7.78 -17.83 3.22
N LYS A 341 8.22 -19.02 3.64
CA LYS A 341 9.51 -19.19 4.33
C LYS A 341 10.67 -18.73 3.45
N ASP A 342 10.69 -19.19 2.18
CA ASP A 342 11.55 -18.68 1.11
C ASP A 342 10.68 -17.90 0.11
N PRO A 343 10.66 -16.55 0.17
CA PRO A 343 9.76 -15.74 -0.64
C PRO A 343 10.29 -15.46 -2.04
N ARG A 344 11.48 -15.94 -2.42
CA ARG A 344 12.14 -15.54 -3.67
C ARG A 344 11.32 -15.88 -4.91
N GLU A 345 10.89 -17.12 -5.05
CA GLU A 345 10.11 -17.55 -6.23
C GLU A 345 8.76 -16.84 -6.31
N GLU A 346 8.10 -16.67 -5.16
CA GLU A 346 6.81 -15.98 -5.05
C GLU A 346 6.94 -14.51 -5.46
N LEU A 347 7.88 -13.78 -4.87
CA LEU A 347 8.06 -12.35 -5.14
C LEU A 347 8.61 -12.09 -6.54
N LEU A 348 9.48 -12.97 -7.07
CA LEU A 348 9.91 -12.88 -8.48
C LEU A 348 8.75 -13.11 -9.44
N GLY A 349 7.90 -14.10 -9.16
CA GLY A 349 6.69 -14.34 -9.96
C GLY A 349 5.75 -13.14 -9.97
N LEU A 350 5.53 -12.54 -8.79
CA LEU A 350 4.73 -11.33 -8.64
C LEU A 350 5.35 -10.14 -9.36
N ALA A 351 6.65 -9.89 -9.19
CA ALA A 351 7.37 -8.82 -9.85
C ALA A 351 7.31 -8.95 -11.37
N GLN A 352 7.54 -10.16 -11.91
CA GLN A 352 7.43 -10.43 -13.35
C GLN A 352 6.02 -10.16 -13.87
N SER A 353 4.99 -10.63 -13.16
CA SER A 353 3.58 -10.40 -13.55
C SER A 353 3.18 -8.92 -13.58
N TRP A 354 3.86 -8.08 -12.78
CA TRP A 354 3.53 -6.66 -12.65
C TRP A 354 4.37 -5.76 -13.56
N ILE A 355 5.69 -5.95 -13.59
CA ILE A 355 6.64 -5.16 -14.39
C ILE A 355 6.57 -5.56 -15.86
N ARG A 356 6.39 -6.85 -16.12
CA ARG A 356 6.37 -7.44 -17.46
C ARG A 356 5.10 -8.29 -17.65
N PRO A 357 3.92 -7.64 -17.60
CA PRO A 357 2.64 -8.33 -17.57
C PRO A 357 2.44 -9.17 -18.84
N PRO A 358 1.77 -10.33 -18.73
CA PRO A 358 1.30 -11.10 -19.87
C PRO A 358 0.53 -10.24 -20.87
N GLN A 359 0.75 -10.43 -22.18
CA GLN A 359 -0.02 -9.74 -23.20
C GLN A 359 -1.47 -10.25 -23.22
N VAL A 360 -2.42 -9.35 -23.40
CA VAL A 360 -3.82 -9.70 -23.66
C VAL A 360 -4.00 -9.89 -25.17
N LYS A 361 -4.33 -11.10 -25.60
CA LYS A 361 -4.78 -11.39 -26.97
C LYS A 361 -6.30 -11.49 -26.97
N MET A 362 -6.98 -10.56 -27.65
CA MET A 362 -8.45 -10.48 -27.74
C MET A 362 -8.85 -9.99 -29.13
N SER A 363 -9.87 -10.58 -29.75
CA SER A 363 -10.35 -10.14 -31.06
C SER A 363 -10.78 -8.67 -31.05
N GLY A 364 -10.33 -7.90 -32.04
CA GLY A 364 -10.61 -6.46 -32.13
C GLY A 364 -9.77 -5.59 -31.18
N LEU A 365 -8.89 -6.19 -30.38
CA LEU A 365 -7.90 -5.48 -29.57
C LEU A 365 -6.55 -5.47 -30.29
N GLU A 366 -6.36 -4.49 -31.17
CA GLU A 366 -5.06 -4.28 -31.81
C GLU A 366 -4.15 -3.41 -30.92
N PRO A 367 -2.84 -3.70 -30.82
CA PRO A 367 -1.89 -2.86 -30.12
C PRO A 367 -1.88 -1.46 -30.74
N LYS A 368 -2.49 -0.50 -30.07
CA LYS A 368 -2.38 0.92 -30.43
C LYS A 368 -1.33 1.53 -29.52
N TYR A 369 -0.37 2.24 -30.10
CA TYR A 369 0.72 2.89 -29.36
C TYR A 369 0.24 3.79 -28.20
N LYS A 370 -0.99 4.31 -28.29
CA LYS A 370 -1.62 5.18 -27.28
C LYS A 370 -2.59 4.50 -26.32
N VAL A 371 -2.93 3.22 -26.53
CA VAL A 371 -3.90 2.52 -25.67
C VAL A 371 -3.13 1.63 -24.70
N GLN A 372 -3.09 2.07 -23.45
CA GLN A 372 -2.50 1.31 -22.36
C GLN A 372 -3.44 0.17 -21.96
N ILE A 373 -3.15 -1.03 -22.45
CA ILE A 373 -3.93 -2.24 -22.12
C ILE A 373 -3.67 -2.71 -20.69
N TYR A 374 -2.47 -2.47 -20.15
CA TYR A 374 -2.14 -2.76 -18.76
C TYR A 374 -1.63 -1.51 -18.07
N ASP A 375 -2.25 -1.17 -16.96
CA ASP A 375 -1.89 -0.02 -16.14
C ASP A 375 -1.20 -0.50 -14.85
N PRO A 376 0.14 -0.35 -14.73
CA PRO A 376 0.88 -0.79 -13.55
C PRO A 376 0.55 0.05 -12.32
N THR A 377 0.04 1.28 -12.47
CA THR A 377 -0.34 2.15 -11.33
C THR A 377 -1.49 1.56 -10.53
N GLN A 378 -2.31 0.75 -11.18
CA GLN A 378 -3.43 0.05 -10.57
C GLN A 378 -3.35 -1.47 -10.74
N ARG A 379 -2.25 -2.06 -11.25
CA ARG A 379 -2.08 -3.51 -11.46
C ARG A 379 -3.31 -4.15 -12.15
N ALA A 380 -3.79 -3.52 -13.23
CA ALA A 380 -4.99 -4.01 -13.92
C ALA A 380 -4.90 -3.85 -15.44
N TYR A 381 -5.53 -4.77 -16.14
CA TYR A 381 -5.78 -4.68 -17.57
C TYR A 381 -7.00 -3.80 -17.84
N ILE A 382 -6.83 -2.75 -18.64
CA ILE A 382 -7.87 -1.79 -18.98
C ILE A 382 -8.42 -2.15 -20.35
N LEU A 383 -9.61 -2.76 -20.37
CA LEU A 383 -10.23 -3.28 -21.58
C LEU A 383 -11.40 -2.38 -22.02
N PRO A 384 -11.41 -1.91 -23.27
CA PRO A 384 -12.53 -1.11 -23.77
C PRO A 384 -13.76 -1.99 -24.02
N CYS A 385 -14.94 -1.52 -23.61
CA CYS A 385 -16.24 -2.11 -23.98
C CYS A 385 -17.16 -1.00 -24.48
N GLN A 386 -17.22 -0.83 -25.80
CA GLN A 386 -17.96 0.30 -26.40
C GLN A 386 -19.48 0.06 -26.47
N ASP A 387 -19.91 -1.20 -26.53
CA ASP A 387 -21.30 -1.58 -26.84
C ASP A 387 -22.01 -2.26 -25.67
N GLY A 388 -21.63 -1.94 -24.43
CA GLY A 388 -22.22 -2.52 -23.22
C GLY A 388 -21.78 -3.97 -22.94
N PRO A 389 -22.50 -4.69 -22.05
CA PRO A 389 -22.13 -6.04 -21.64
C PRO A 389 -22.21 -7.02 -22.81
N ARG A 390 -21.11 -7.73 -23.09
CA ARG A 390 -21.03 -8.75 -24.15
C ARG A 390 -20.03 -9.83 -23.79
N LYS A 391 -20.13 -10.98 -24.44
CA LYS A 391 -19.12 -12.04 -24.29
C LYS A 391 -17.75 -11.51 -24.75
N LEU A 392 -16.75 -11.61 -23.87
CA LEU A 392 -15.35 -11.31 -24.19
C LEU A 392 -14.54 -12.60 -24.05
N GLU A 393 -13.70 -12.88 -25.04
CA GLU A 393 -12.74 -13.98 -25.00
C GLU A 393 -11.33 -13.40 -25.11
N LEU A 394 -10.52 -13.64 -24.08
CA LEU A 394 -9.16 -13.13 -24.02
C LEU A 394 -8.18 -14.23 -23.61
N THR A 395 -6.93 -14.11 -24.06
CA THR A 395 -5.84 -14.99 -23.64
C THR A 395 -4.73 -14.15 -23.05
N LEU A 396 -4.33 -14.46 -21.82
CA LEU A 396 -3.08 -13.96 -21.25
C LEU A 396 -1.94 -14.82 -21.79
N ALA A 397 -1.02 -14.21 -22.52
CA ALA A 397 0.06 -14.88 -23.24
C ALA A 397 1.41 -14.27 -22.91
N GLU A 398 2.46 -14.75 -23.59
CA GLU A 398 3.84 -14.27 -23.43
C GLU A 398 3.92 -12.74 -23.54
N ALA A 399 4.68 -12.12 -22.63
CA ALA A 399 4.83 -10.67 -22.59
C ALA A 399 5.57 -10.12 -23.84
N ALA A 400 6.50 -10.91 -24.37
CA ALA A 400 7.11 -10.70 -25.67
C ALA A 400 7.38 -12.02 -26.41
N ARG A 401 7.55 -11.93 -27.74
CA ARG A 401 7.93 -13.08 -28.57
C ARG A 401 9.26 -13.66 -28.10
N GLY A 402 9.28 -14.96 -27.81
CA GLY A 402 10.48 -15.69 -27.38
C GLY A 402 10.61 -15.84 -25.86
N ASP A 403 9.71 -15.24 -25.07
CA ASP A 403 9.64 -15.55 -23.65
C ASP A 403 9.29 -17.02 -23.42
N LYS A 404 10.00 -17.65 -22.50
CA LYS A 404 9.85 -19.09 -22.21
C LYS A 404 8.73 -19.37 -21.18
N GLN A 405 8.24 -18.34 -20.49
CA GLN A 405 7.33 -18.47 -19.37
C GLN A 405 6.40 -17.27 -19.27
N VAL A 406 5.17 -17.50 -18.85
CA VAL A 406 4.15 -16.45 -18.64
C VAL A 406 3.91 -16.34 -17.14
N PHE A 407 4.10 -15.16 -16.55
CA PHE A 407 3.85 -14.96 -15.13
C PHE A 407 2.47 -14.33 -14.92
N ILE A 408 1.50 -15.16 -14.52
CA ILE A 408 0.17 -14.70 -14.13
C ILE A 408 0.09 -14.82 -12.61
N GLU A 409 -0.13 -13.70 -11.94
CA GLU A 409 -0.40 -13.64 -10.50
C GLU A 409 -1.63 -12.77 -10.29
N ASN A 410 -2.72 -13.35 -9.80
CA ASN A 410 -3.97 -12.70 -9.43
C ASN A 410 -4.37 -11.51 -10.33
N PRO A 411 -4.58 -11.72 -11.64
CA PRO A 411 -4.78 -10.64 -12.59
C PRO A 411 -6.10 -9.92 -12.35
N THR A 412 -6.09 -8.61 -12.55
CA THR A 412 -7.29 -7.75 -12.46
C THR A 412 -7.63 -7.18 -13.82
N PHE A 413 -8.92 -7.13 -14.15
CA PHE A 413 -9.45 -6.53 -15.37
C PHE A 413 -10.44 -5.41 -15.01
N VAL A 414 -10.31 -4.27 -15.66
CA VAL A 414 -11.28 -3.17 -15.65
C VAL A 414 -11.87 -3.07 -17.05
N ILE A 415 -13.11 -3.50 -17.20
CA ILE A 415 -13.83 -3.47 -18.46
C ILE A 415 -14.66 -2.19 -18.51
N GLN A 416 -14.20 -1.24 -19.30
CA GLN A 416 -14.75 0.11 -19.36
C GLN A 416 -16.11 0.12 -20.05
N GLY A 417 -17.10 0.77 -19.44
CA GLY A 417 -18.44 0.92 -20.04
C GLY A 417 -19.27 -0.36 -20.06
N TRP A 418 -18.94 -1.35 -19.23
CA TRP A 418 -19.68 -2.61 -19.12
C TRP A 418 -21.14 -2.41 -18.70
N GLY A 419 -21.46 -1.43 -17.85
CA GLY A 419 -22.79 -1.33 -17.22
C GLY A 419 -22.85 -2.11 -15.90
N ASN A 420 -24.05 -2.54 -15.50
CA ASN A 420 -24.28 -3.18 -14.19
C ASN A 420 -24.60 -4.68 -14.28
N SER A 421 -24.58 -5.28 -15.48
CA SER A 421 -24.87 -6.70 -15.66
C SER A 421 -23.82 -7.56 -14.96
N ARG A 422 -24.26 -8.63 -14.29
CA ARG A 422 -23.36 -9.62 -13.68
C ARG A 422 -22.52 -10.31 -14.76
N ALA A 423 -21.37 -10.83 -14.37
CA ALA A 423 -20.48 -11.56 -15.26
C ALA A 423 -20.14 -12.96 -14.69
N GLU A 424 -20.23 -13.96 -15.56
CA GLU A 424 -19.69 -15.29 -15.34
C GLU A 424 -18.34 -15.44 -16.03
N ILE A 425 -17.39 -16.05 -15.33
CA ILE A 425 -16.02 -16.23 -15.81
C ILE A 425 -15.73 -17.70 -16.02
N THR A 426 -15.09 -18.04 -17.13
CA THR A 426 -14.47 -19.35 -17.33
C THR A 426 -12.97 -19.21 -17.58
N LEU A 427 -12.23 -20.22 -17.14
CA LEU A 427 -10.78 -20.37 -17.33
C LEU A 427 -10.53 -21.69 -18.07
N ASP A 428 -9.92 -21.60 -19.25
CA ASP A 428 -9.64 -22.73 -20.14
C ASP A 428 -10.88 -23.63 -20.36
N GLY A 429 -12.06 -22.99 -20.47
CA GLY A 429 -13.35 -23.65 -20.67
C GLY A 429 -14.07 -24.07 -19.38
N ASN A 430 -13.41 -24.05 -18.23
CA ASN A 430 -14.00 -24.45 -16.95
C ASN A 430 -14.65 -23.25 -16.24
N LYS A 431 -15.89 -23.41 -15.76
CA LYS A 431 -16.60 -22.37 -15.02
C LYS A 431 -15.93 -22.12 -13.66
N LEU A 432 -15.67 -20.86 -13.35
CA LEU A 432 -15.10 -20.44 -12.06
C LEU A 432 -16.21 -20.16 -11.03
N ALA A 433 -15.90 -20.32 -9.75
CA ALA A 433 -16.79 -20.01 -8.64
C ALA A 433 -16.57 -18.57 -8.12
N VAL A 434 -17.66 -17.79 -8.06
CA VAL A 434 -17.66 -16.44 -7.45
C VAL A 434 -17.24 -16.51 -5.98
N GLY A 435 -16.44 -15.55 -5.52
CA GLY A 435 -15.97 -15.43 -4.14
C GLY A 435 -14.69 -16.23 -3.86
N LYS A 436 -14.58 -17.43 -4.45
CA LYS A 436 -13.44 -18.34 -4.29
C LYS A 436 -12.38 -18.15 -5.38
N ASP A 437 -12.79 -18.30 -6.64
CA ASP A 437 -11.89 -18.30 -7.80
C ASP A 437 -11.81 -16.92 -8.46
N TYR A 438 -12.84 -16.10 -8.30
CA TYR A 438 -12.84 -14.70 -8.74
C TYR A 438 -13.80 -13.84 -7.93
N ARG A 439 -13.57 -12.54 -7.95
CA ARG A 439 -14.46 -11.52 -7.39
C ARG A 439 -14.75 -10.45 -8.42
N THR A 440 -15.94 -9.86 -8.34
CA THR A 440 -16.36 -8.78 -9.24
C THR A 440 -16.87 -7.58 -8.47
N GLY A 441 -16.89 -6.44 -9.16
CA GLY A 441 -17.43 -5.20 -8.65
C GLY A 441 -17.60 -4.17 -9.74
N TYR A 442 -18.16 -3.02 -9.40
CA TYR A 442 -18.42 -1.96 -10.36
C TYR A 442 -17.84 -0.64 -9.86
N GLU A 443 -17.12 0.05 -10.75
CA GLU A 443 -16.56 1.37 -10.51
C GLU A 443 -17.25 2.38 -11.42
N LYS A 444 -17.83 3.44 -10.84
CA LYS A 444 -18.49 4.50 -11.60
C LYS A 444 -17.49 5.60 -11.92
N VAL A 445 -17.22 5.82 -13.20
CA VAL A 445 -16.32 6.88 -13.70
C VAL A 445 -17.05 7.69 -14.75
N SER A 446 -17.20 8.99 -14.53
CA SER A 446 -17.85 9.92 -15.47
C SER A 446 -19.24 9.45 -15.96
N GLY A 447 -20.04 8.89 -15.04
CA GLY A 447 -21.38 8.36 -15.34
C GLY A 447 -21.41 6.99 -16.00
N LYS A 448 -20.27 6.43 -16.41
CA LYS A 448 -20.15 5.05 -16.92
C LYS A 448 -19.84 4.08 -15.79
N SER A 449 -20.39 2.88 -15.87
CA SER A 449 -20.12 1.79 -14.93
C SER A 449 -19.11 0.83 -15.56
N ASN A 450 -17.96 0.68 -14.93
CA ASN A 450 -16.90 -0.23 -15.35
C ASN A 450 -16.98 -1.50 -14.50
N LEU A 451 -16.91 -2.67 -15.13
CA LEU A 451 -16.82 -3.94 -14.42
C LEU A 451 -15.37 -4.20 -14.02
N VAL A 452 -15.14 -4.42 -12.73
CA VAL A 452 -13.85 -4.86 -12.18
C VAL A 452 -13.93 -6.34 -11.88
N ILE A 453 -12.93 -7.10 -12.32
CA ILE A 453 -12.81 -8.53 -12.07
C ILE A 453 -11.41 -8.78 -11.51
N TRP A 454 -11.34 -9.39 -10.33
CA TRP A 454 -10.10 -9.93 -9.76
C TRP A 454 -10.17 -11.45 -9.83
N LEU A 455 -9.17 -12.10 -10.43
CA LEU A 455 -9.08 -13.56 -10.49
C LEU A 455 -8.10 -14.06 -9.42
N ASN A 456 -8.48 -15.08 -8.66
CA ASN A 456 -7.57 -15.84 -7.81
C ASN A 456 -6.84 -16.88 -8.66
N LEU A 457 -5.90 -16.42 -9.47
CA LEU A 457 -5.22 -17.22 -10.48
C LEU A 457 -3.71 -17.01 -10.43
N ARG A 458 -2.99 -18.10 -10.19
CA ARG A 458 -1.54 -18.17 -10.38
C ARG A 458 -1.23 -19.16 -11.49
N SER A 459 -0.45 -18.74 -12.47
CA SER A 459 -0.02 -19.61 -13.57
C SER A 459 1.37 -19.24 -14.06
N ARG A 460 2.06 -20.25 -14.60
CA ARG A 460 3.33 -20.12 -15.33
C ARG A 460 3.17 -20.33 -16.84
N LYS A 461 1.93 -20.46 -17.30
CA LYS A 461 1.52 -20.74 -18.68
C LYS A 461 0.43 -19.76 -19.10
N SER A 462 0.24 -19.65 -20.40
CA SER A 462 -0.88 -18.90 -20.98
C SER A 462 -2.23 -19.40 -20.45
N ALA A 463 -3.20 -18.51 -20.35
CA ALA A 463 -4.53 -18.80 -19.81
C ALA A 463 -5.60 -18.18 -20.70
N LYS A 464 -6.60 -18.97 -21.11
CA LYS A 464 -7.77 -18.47 -21.84
C LYS A 464 -8.89 -18.12 -20.85
N ILE A 465 -9.33 -16.87 -20.87
CA ILE A 465 -10.39 -16.36 -20.00
C ILE A 465 -11.58 -15.97 -20.87
N THR A 466 -12.78 -16.38 -20.46
CA THR A 466 -14.02 -15.92 -21.08
C THR A 466 -14.90 -15.24 -20.05
N ILE A 467 -15.44 -14.09 -20.42
CA ILE A 467 -16.27 -13.22 -19.58
C ILE A 467 -17.62 -13.14 -20.26
N THR A 468 -18.67 -13.67 -19.63
CA THR A 468 -20.01 -13.74 -20.21
C THR A 468 -20.97 -12.91 -19.36
N PRO A 469 -21.70 -11.94 -19.93
CA PRO A 469 -22.74 -11.26 -19.20
C PRO A 469 -23.86 -12.24 -18.86
N VAL A 470 -24.38 -12.17 -17.64
CA VAL A 470 -25.58 -12.89 -17.27
C VAL A 470 -26.77 -12.07 -17.76
N SER A 471 -27.54 -12.62 -18.69
CA SER A 471 -28.85 -12.06 -19.05
C SER A 471 -29.72 -11.98 -17.80
N GLU A 472 -30.35 -10.81 -17.60
CA GLU A 472 -31.39 -10.67 -16.57
C GLU A 472 -32.63 -11.50 -16.89
#